data_AF-A0A5N5TMP7-F1
#
_entry.id   AF-A0A5N5TMP7-F1
#
_cell.length_a   1.000
_cell.length_b   1.000
_cell.length_c   1.000
_cell.angle_alpha   90.00
_cell.angle_beta   90.00
_cell.angle_gamma   90.00
#
_symmetry.space_group_name_H-M   'P 1'
#
loop_
_entity.id
_entity.type
_entity.pdbx_description
1 polymer ?
#
loop_
_entity_poly.entity_id
_entity_poly.type
_entity_poly.pdbx_seq_one_letter_code
_entity_poly.pdbx_strand_id
1 'polypeptide(L)'
;MTCFREFFMELKVSKDIGLVKMKDSYYVIGMIKGENEMVRVILDNEINYRRRAEYHPKWKLYYKYNGYDSSGVLNSEGYPYIYQFIIVFSTGTLDEFSCPRACKLFLIILDCALTDVEFPLYSHLNYDVGSSLEFRIGEKIKDIQSNERHHKMAEEIFKEMLSSPCSNFNFINIDYKKEDNQYTTVKCFFSSEETRAVVEICNEKNVDIFAIFIAVINNNLFHYAIENGFKGIFRTRVLHAMNGRRILKKEDVQHKLGSYFLPYMQHFAMESTDVKDIFEEASKIELRMIEFIKLELFCDQEALREIIIKKSGDNYNSGKWNPNYCYSVTNMGKFGSYLSS
;
A
#
# COMPACT_ATOMS: atom_id res chain seq x y z
N MET A 1 -30.56 4.93 -11.97
CA MET A 1 -29.57 4.95 -13.08
C MET A 1 -29.55 6.27 -13.85
N THR A 2 -30.69 6.96 -14.02
CA THR A 2 -30.79 8.32 -14.59
C THR A 2 -29.92 9.38 -13.88
N CYS A 3 -29.76 9.31 -12.55
CA CYS A 3 -29.01 10.33 -11.81
C CYS A 3 -27.51 10.41 -12.15
N PHE A 4 -26.87 9.32 -12.59
CA PHE A 4 -25.44 9.33 -12.93
C PHE A 4 -25.20 10.01 -14.29
N ARG A 5 -26.08 9.75 -15.26
CA ARG A 5 -26.02 10.35 -16.59
C ARG A 5 -26.29 11.86 -16.55
N GLU A 6 -27.25 12.29 -15.74
CA GLU A 6 -27.55 13.71 -15.50
C GLU A 6 -26.38 14.44 -14.83
N PHE A 7 -25.75 13.79 -13.84
CA PHE A 7 -24.61 14.33 -13.11
C PHE A 7 -23.34 14.51 -13.97
N PHE A 8 -23.05 13.58 -14.87
CA PHE A 8 -21.93 13.73 -15.84
C PHE A 8 -22.11 14.90 -16.81
N MET A 9 -23.37 15.22 -17.15
CA MET A 9 -23.71 16.29 -18.08
C MET A 9 -23.62 17.68 -17.43
N GLU A 10 -23.94 17.82 -16.14
CA GLU A 10 -23.82 19.09 -15.41
C GLU A 10 -22.36 19.57 -15.28
N LEU A 11 -21.40 18.67 -15.04
CA LEU A 11 -19.98 19.05 -14.99
C LEU A 11 -19.38 19.42 -16.34
N LYS A 12 -19.98 19.06 -17.47
CA LYS A 12 -19.48 19.52 -18.77
C LYS A 12 -19.47 21.05 -18.88
N VAL A 13 -20.32 21.72 -18.10
CA VAL A 13 -20.49 23.18 -18.08
C VAL A 13 -19.56 23.84 -17.04
N SER A 14 -19.06 23.10 -16.05
CA SER A 14 -18.18 23.62 -14.99
C SER A 14 -16.77 23.00 -15.06
N LYS A 15 -15.71 23.81 -14.92
CA LYS A 15 -14.33 23.30 -14.77
C LYS A 15 -14.03 22.76 -13.37
N ASP A 16 -15.02 22.75 -12.47
CA ASP A 16 -14.89 22.28 -11.11
C ASP A 16 -14.87 20.75 -11.03
N ILE A 17 -14.34 20.23 -9.92
CA ILE A 17 -14.26 18.79 -9.64
C ILE A 17 -15.47 18.41 -8.81
N GLY A 18 -16.26 17.45 -9.31
CA GLY A 18 -17.35 16.87 -8.55
C GLY A 18 -16.82 15.86 -7.55
N LEU A 19 -17.35 15.90 -6.33
CA LEU A 19 -17.00 15.01 -5.22
C LEU A 19 -18.25 14.27 -4.76
N VAL A 20 -18.24 12.95 -4.91
CA VAL A 20 -19.25 12.06 -4.36
C VAL A 20 -18.70 11.39 -3.11
N LYS A 21 -19.42 11.55 -1.99
CA LYS A 21 -19.13 10.90 -0.71
C LYS A 21 -20.29 9.99 -0.33
N MET A 22 -20.00 8.75 0.06
CA MET A 22 -21.01 7.89 0.68
C MET A 22 -21.02 8.06 2.19
N LYS A 23 -22.16 8.42 2.77
CA LYS A 23 -22.36 8.39 4.22
C LYS A 23 -23.52 7.45 4.52
N ASP A 24 -23.23 6.37 5.22
CA ASP A 24 -24.19 5.30 5.50
C ASP A 24 -24.87 4.76 4.22
N SER A 25 -26.17 5.00 4.05
CA SER A 25 -26.99 4.53 2.91
C SER A 25 -27.29 5.62 1.87
N TYR A 26 -26.65 6.80 1.93
CA TYR A 26 -26.88 7.90 0.98
C TYR A 26 -25.57 8.51 0.46
N TYR A 27 -25.62 9.14 -0.72
CA TYR A 27 -24.50 9.87 -1.30
C TYR A 27 -24.69 11.38 -1.17
N VAL A 28 -23.59 12.09 -0.95
CA VAL A 28 -23.51 13.55 -0.93
C VAL A 28 -22.61 13.99 -2.07
N ILE A 29 -23.10 14.96 -2.83
CA ILE A 29 -22.39 15.59 -3.94
C ILE A 29 -21.91 16.97 -3.50
N GLY A 30 -20.63 17.24 -3.67
CA GLY A 30 -20.03 18.57 -3.48
C GLY A 30 -19.16 18.96 -4.67
N MET A 31 -18.79 20.24 -4.75
CA MET A 31 -17.93 20.79 -5.79
C MET A 31 -16.63 21.30 -5.18
N ILE A 32 -15.50 21.04 -5.83
CA ILE A 32 -14.15 21.47 -5.42
C ILE A 32 -13.52 22.29 -6.55
N LYS A 33 -12.83 23.39 -6.22
CA LYS A 33 -12.20 24.27 -7.19
C LYS A 33 -10.79 23.80 -7.53
N GLY A 34 -10.68 22.99 -8.59
CA GLY A 34 -9.40 22.63 -9.20
C GLY A 34 -8.57 21.58 -8.44
N GLU A 35 -7.51 21.12 -9.09
CA GLU A 35 -6.75 19.94 -8.67
C GLU A 35 -5.92 20.15 -7.39
N ASN A 36 -5.35 21.34 -7.19
CA ASN A 36 -4.56 21.64 -5.99
C ASN A 36 -5.41 21.59 -4.72
N GLU A 37 -6.64 22.11 -4.78
CA GLU A 37 -7.59 22.00 -3.67
C GLU A 37 -8.00 20.54 -3.45
N MET A 38 -8.22 19.77 -4.51
CA MET A 38 -8.51 18.33 -4.40
C MET A 38 -7.37 17.56 -3.70
N VAL A 39 -6.11 17.75 -4.12
CA VAL A 39 -4.95 17.08 -3.50
C VAL A 39 -4.83 17.46 -2.03
N ARG A 40 -4.95 18.76 -1.72
CA ARG A 40 -4.96 19.24 -0.34
C ARG A 40 -6.09 18.62 0.47
N VAL A 41 -7.32 18.59 -0.06
CA VAL A 41 -8.48 17.98 0.60
C VAL A 41 -8.26 16.49 0.80
N ILE A 42 -7.66 15.77 -0.14
CA ILE A 42 -7.31 14.35 0.03
C ILE A 42 -6.31 14.21 1.18
N LEU A 43 -5.20 14.93 1.15
CA LEU A 43 -4.14 14.87 2.17
C LEU A 43 -4.65 15.29 3.56
N ASP A 44 -5.36 16.41 3.67
CA ASP A 44 -5.95 16.91 4.92
C ASP A 44 -6.94 15.90 5.49
N ASN A 45 -7.73 15.23 4.64
CA ASN A 45 -8.62 14.17 5.09
C ASN A 45 -7.82 12.94 5.58
N GLU A 46 -6.82 12.46 4.82
CA GLU A 46 -5.97 11.31 5.19
C GLU A 46 -5.21 11.53 6.50
N ILE A 47 -4.67 12.73 6.72
CA ILE A 47 -3.97 13.08 7.96
C ILE A 47 -4.94 13.12 9.14
N ASN A 48 -6.15 13.66 8.95
CA ASN A 48 -7.17 13.72 10.00
C ASN A 48 -7.88 12.37 10.23
N TYR A 49 -7.84 11.43 9.27
CA TYR A 49 -8.48 10.11 9.38
C TYR A 49 -7.92 9.26 10.51
N ARG A 50 -6.62 9.39 10.82
CA ARG A 50 -5.99 8.69 11.95
C ARG A 50 -6.65 8.98 13.30
N ARG A 51 -7.50 10.01 13.41
CA ARG A 51 -8.12 10.45 14.67
C ARG A 51 -9.60 10.06 14.84
N ARG A 52 -10.34 9.63 13.80
CA ARG A 52 -11.81 9.43 13.87
C ARG A 52 -12.37 8.36 12.91
N ALA A 53 -11.89 7.11 13.00
CA ALA A 53 -12.25 6.03 12.07
C ALA A 53 -13.77 5.70 11.97
N GLU A 54 -14.57 6.00 13.00
CA GLU A 54 -15.97 5.54 13.10
C GLU A 54 -17.01 6.40 12.32
N TYR A 55 -16.67 7.60 11.85
CA TYR A 55 -17.65 8.56 11.31
C TYR A 55 -17.50 8.90 9.81
N HIS A 56 -16.72 8.12 9.06
CA HIS A 56 -16.22 8.57 7.76
C HIS A 56 -16.64 7.71 6.55
N PRO A 57 -16.75 8.34 5.36
CA PRO A 57 -17.11 7.67 4.13
C PRO A 57 -16.08 6.60 3.79
N LYS A 58 -16.51 5.33 3.64
CA LYS A 58 -15.64 4.19 3.30
C LYS A 58 -14.93 4.37 1.96
N TRP A 59 -15.50 5.17 1.07
CA TRP A 59 -14.92 5.56 -0.21
C TRP A 59 -15.40 6.95 -0.64
N LYS A 60 -14.61 7.59 -1.51
CA LYS A 60 -14.96 8.84 -2.19
C LYS A 60 -14.64 8.70 -3.68
N LEU A 61 -15.46 9.32 -4.50
CA LEU A 61 -15.17 9.48 -5.92
C LEU A 61 -15.05 10.96 -6.24
N TYR A 62 -13.89 11.34 -6.75
CA TYR A 62 -13.68 12.63 -7.39
C TYR A 62 -13.70 12.39 -8.90
N TYR A 63 -14.34 13.28 -9.64
CA TYR A 63 -14.36 13.17 -11.08
C TYR A 63 -14.24 14.54 -11.73
N LYS A 64 -13.51 14.57 -12.84
CA LYS A 64 -13.13 15.78 -13.56
C LYS A 64 -13.32 15.56 -15.05
N TYR A 65 -13.92 16.53 -15.72
CA TYR A 65 -13.94 16.57 -17.18
C TYR A 65 -12.61 17.12 -17.70
N ASN A 66 -11.93 16.35 -18.55
CA ASN A 66 -10.60 16.69 -19.08
C ASN A 66 -10.62 17.16 -20.54
N GLY A 67 -11.78 17.11 -21.20
CA GLY A 67 -11.94 17.66 -22.55
C GLY A 67 -12.63 16.71 -23.52
N TYR A 68 -12.49 17.04 -24.80
CA TYR A 68 -13.13 16.36 -25.92
C TYR A 68 -12.03 15.82 -26.83
N ASP A 69 -12.09 14.54 -27.19
CA ASP A 69 -11.17 13.98 -28.19
C ASP A 69 -11.70 14.31 -29.59
N SER A 70 -11.05 15.27 -30.26
CA SER A 70 -11.39 15.71 -31.61
C SER A 70 -10.76 14.87 -32.72
N SER A 71 -9.94 13.86 -32.38
CA SER A 71 -9.20 13.07 -33.38
C SER A 71 -10.10 12.18 -34.23
N GLY A 72 -11.37 11.97 -33.87
CA GLY A 72 -12.36 11.31 -34.72
C GLY A 72 -12.05 9.84 -35.02
N VAL A 73 -10.95 9.29 -34.50
CA VAL A 73 -10.72 7.85 -34.45
C VAL A 73 -11.64 7.34 -33.35
N LEU A 74 -12.88 7.04 -33.75
CA LEU A 74 -13.75 6.15 -33.04
C LEU A 74 -12.97 4.86 -32.79
N ASN A 75 -12.23 4.79 -31.69
CA ASN A 75 -12.11 3.53 -30.97
C ASN A 75 -13.56 3.05 -30.83
N SER A 76 -13.81 1.79 -31.17
CA SER A 76 -15.08 1.19 -31.61
C SER A 76 -16.33 1.35 -30.71
N GLU A 77 -16.32 2.23 -29.72
CA GLU A 77 -17.31 2.36 -28.65
C GLU A 77 -17.94 3.76 -28.49
N GLY A 78 -17.57 4.77 -29.29
CA GLY A 78 -18.45 5.95 -29.46
C GLY A 78 -18.48 7.02 -28.35
N TYR A 79 -17.48 7.11 -27.48
CA TYR A 79 -17.46 8.11 -26.39
C TYR A 79 -16.48 9.28 -26.68
N PRO A 80 -16.96 10.49 -27.03
CA PRO A 80 -16.09 11.59 -27.47
C PRO A 80 -15.58 12.49 -26.32
N TYR A 81 -16.01 12.22 -25.08
CA TYR A 81 -15.70 13.03 -23.90
C TYR A 81 -14.72 12.29 -22.98
N ILE A 82 -13.67 12.98 -22.55
CA ILE A 82 -12.65 12.44 -21.66
C ILE A 82 -12.96 12.87 -20.23
N TYR A 83 -13.15 11.89 -19.35
CA TYR A 83 -13.31 12.09 -17.92
C TYR A 83 -12.18 11.40 -17.15
N GLN A 84 -11.72 12.04 -16.09
CA GLN A 84 -10.82 11.45 -15.11
C GLN A 84 -11.59 11.16 -13.84
N PHE A 85 -11.43 9.93 -13.36
CA PHE A 85 -11.99 9.46 -12.09
C PHE A 85 -10.85 9.22 -11.11
N ILE A 86 -10.99 9.73 -9.89
CA ILE A 86 -10.08 9.49 -8.78
C ILE A 86 -10.91 8.91 -7.64
N ILE A 87 -10.73 7.62 -7.40
CA ILE A 87 -11.44 6.92 -6.33
C ILE A 87 -10.48 6.80 -5.15
N VAL A 88 -10.92 7.28 -3.99
CA VAL A 88 -10.16 7.23 -2.74
C VAL A 88 -10.86 6.25 -1.82
N PHE A 89 -10.12 5.22 -1.40
CA PHE A 89 -10.58 4.21 -0.46
C PHE A 89 -9.84 4.36 0.86
N SER A 90 -10.52 4.14 1.98
CA SER A 90 -9.84 4.01 3.27
C SER A 90 -9.05 2.69 3.30
N THR A 91 -7.79 2.75 3.72
CA THR A 91 -6.92 1.55 3.88
C THR A 91 -7.45 0.56 4.93
N GLY A 92 -8.30 1.02 5.87
CA GLY A 92 -9.01 0.14 6.79
C GLY A 92 -10.20 -0.60 6.16
N THR A 93 -10.62 -0.20 4.94
CA THR A 93 -11.75 -0.79 4.20
C THR A 93 -11.22 -1.69 3.08
N LEU A 94 -10.34 -1.17 2.23
CA LEU A 94 -9.77 -1.89 1.09
C LEU A 94 -8.24 -1.79 1.13
N ASP A 95 -7.59 -2.92 0.89
CA ASP A 95 -6.16 -2.94 0.56
C ASP A 95 -5.92 -2.67 -0.93
N GLU A 96 -4.65 -2.54 -1.27
CA GLU A 96 -4.21 -2.20 -2.62
C GLU A 96 -4.46 -3.32 -3.66
N PHE A 97 -4.82 -4.52 -3.22
CA PHE A 97 -5.28 -5.62 -4.08
C PHE A 97 -6.80 -5.60 -4.30
N SER A 98 -7.55 -4.97 -3.40
CA SER A 98 -9.00 -4.83 -3.48
C SER A 98 -9.41 -3.56 -4.24
N CYS A 99 -8.64 -2.48 -4.11
CA CYS A 99 -8.86 -1.25 -4.87
C CYS A 99 -9.04 -1.48 -6.39
N PRO A 100 -8.20 -2.27 -7.08
CA PRO A 100 -8.31 -2.47 -8.52
C PRO A 100 -9.56 -3.26 -8.90
N ARG A 101 -9.96 -4.23 -8.06
CA ARG A 101 -11.20 -5.00 -8.24
C ARG A 101 -12.43 -4.15 -8.04
N ALA A 102 -12.40 -3.27 -7.04
CA ALA A 102 -13.45 -2.28 -6.82
C ALA A 102 -13.55 -1.31 -8.01
N CYS A 103 -12.42 -0.84 -8.55
CA CYS A 103 -12.39 -0.03 -9.77
C CYS A 103 -12.94 -0.81 -10.99
N LYS A 104 -12.57 -2.08 -11.18
CA LYS A 104 -13.10 -2.93 -12.25
C LYS A 104 -14.62 -3.09 -12.12
N LEU A 105 -15.12 -3.37 -10.92
CA LEU A 105 -16.55 -3.47 -10.64
C LEU A 105 -17.27 -2.15 -10.95
N PHE A 106 -16.69 -1.01 -10.56
CA PHE A 106 -17.22 0.31 -10.87
C PHE A 106 -17.31 0.55 -12.38
N LEU A 107 -16.28 0.19 -13.16
CA LEU A 107 -16.30 0.30 -14.62
C LEU A 107 -17.38 -0.58 -15.26
N ILE A 108 -17.60 -1.79 -14.76
CA ILE A 108 -18.66 -2.68 -15.26
C ILE A 108 -20.05 -2.11 -14.92
N ILE A 109 -20.23 -1.58 -13.72
CA ILE A 109 -21.48 -0.88 -13.34
C ILE A 109 -21.73 0.30 -14.28
N LEU A 110 -20.71 1.10 -14.56
CA LEU A 110 -20.80 2.22 -15.49
C LEU A 110 -21.17 1.75 -16.90
N ASP A 111 -20.52 0.72 -17.41
CA ASP A 111 -20.78 0.18 -18.74
C ASP A 111 -22.21 -0.35 -18.86
N CYS A 112 -22.67 -1.17 -17.91
CA CYS A 112 -24.07 -1.62 -17.84
C CYS A 112 -25.06 -0.44 -17.77
N ALA A 113 -24.76 0.58 -16.97
CA ALA A 113 -25.61 1.77 -16.84
C ALA A 113 -25.68 2.60 -18.13
N LEU A 114 -24.61 2.62 -18.92
CA LEU A 114 -24.53 3.38 -20.16
C LEU A 114 -25.15 2.62 -21.35
N THR A 115 -25.05 1.30 -21.34
CA THR A 115 -25.55 0.41 -22.41
C THR A 115 -26.97 -0.11 -22.17
N ASP A 116 -27.57 0.22 -21.02
CA ASP A 116 -28.89 -0.27 -20.58
C ASP A 116 -28.96 -1.82 -20.51
N VAL A 117 -27.82 -2.44 -20.19
CA VAL A 117 -27.68 -3.89 -20.01
C VAL A 117 -27.82 -4.24 -18.53
N GLU A 118 -28.45 -5.37 -18.24
CA GLU A 118 -28.61 -5.85 -16.87
C GLU A 118 -27.25 -6.10 -16.20
N PHE A 119 -27.11 -5.62 -14.97
CA PHE A 119 -25.88 -5.82 -14.20
C PHE A 119 -25.79 -7.27 -13.71
N PRO A 120 -24.75 -8.04 -14.10
CA PRO A 120 -24.61 -9.41 -13.66
C PRO A 120 -24.35 -9.48 -12.15
N LEU A 121 -24.99 -10.43 -11.46
CA LEU A 121 -24.84 -10.60 -10.02
C LEU A 121 -23.44 -11.14 -9.67
N TYR A 122 -22.57 -10.30 -9.09
CA TYR A 122 -21.24 -10.70 -8.61
C TYR A 122 -21.30 -11.32 -7.21
N SER A 123 -21.90 -12.51 -7.08
CA SER A 123 -22.00 -13.24 -5.79
C SER A 123 -20.64 -13.64 -5.19
N HIS A 124 -19.57 -13.66 -5.99
CA HIS A 124 -18.22 -14.02 -5.57
C HIS A 124 -17.39 -12.83 -5.06
N LEU A 125 -17.79 -11.58 -5.34
CA LEU A 125 -17.16 -10.37 -4.80
C LEU A 125 -17.78 -10.02 -3.43
N ASN A 126 -17.73 -10.95 -2.50
CA ASN A 126 -18.16 -10.68 -1.13
C ASN A 126 -17.18 -9.72 -0.45
N TYR A 127 -17.73 -8.72 0.23
CA TYR A 127 -16.98 -7.79 1.06
C TYR A 127 -16.72 -8.45 2.42
N ASP A 128 -15.45 -8.61 2.76
CA ASP A 128 -14.98 -9.15 4.03
C ASP A 128 -13.82 -8.28 4.51
N VAL A 129 -14.02 -7.55 5.61
CA VAL A 129 -13.00 -6.69 6.21
C VAL A 129 -11.96 -7.55 6.91
N GLY A 130 -11.21 -8.36 6.15
CA GLY A 130 -10.14 -9.18 6.69
C GLY A 130 -10.54 -10.04 7.90
N SER A 131 -11.82 -10.38 8.10
CA SER A 131 -12.29 -10.96 9.37
C SER A 131 -11.61 -12.29 9.69
N SER A 132 -11.27 -13.05 8.64
CA SER A 132 -10.48 -14.28 8.75
C SER A 132 -9.04 -14.03 9.22
N LEU A 133 -8.44 -12.91 8.80
CA LEU A 133 -7.11 -12.47 9.22
C LEU A 133 -7.13 -12.00 10.67
N GLU A 134 -8.09 -11.14 11.01
CA GLU A 134 -8.32 -10.65 12.37
C GLU A 134 -8.56 -11.81 13.35
N PHE A 135 -9.35 -12.81 12.95
CA PHE A 135 -9.58 -14.02 13.73
C PHE A 135 -8.28 -14.77 14.04
N ARG A 136 -7.43 -15.04 13.03
CA ARG A 136 -6.15 -15.72 13.23
C ARG A 136 -5.21 -14.93 14.14
N ILE A 137 -5.13 -13.62 13.95
CA ILE A 137 -4.33 -12.75 14.84
C ILE A 137 -4.89 -12.81 16.27
N GLY A 138 -6.21 -12.78 16.43
CA GLY A 138 -6.89 -12.92 17.72
C GLY A 138 -6.60 -14.25 18.41
N GLU A 139 -6.56 -15.37 17.69
CA GLU A 139 -6.15 -16.67 18.24
C GLU A 139 -4.71 -16.65 18.73
N LYS A 140 -3.78 -16.05 17.95
CA LYS A 140 -2.39 -15.88 18.37
C LYS A 140 -2.24 -15.00 19.60
N ILE A 141 -3.01 -13.92 19.68
CA ILE A 141 -3.03 -13.05 20.87
C ILE A 141 -3.47 -13.85 22.10
N LYS A 142 -4.54 -14.64 21.99
CA LYS A 142 -5.03 -15.48 23.09
C LYS A 142 -3.99 -16.50 23.51
N ASP A 143 -3.35 -17.18 22.56
CA ASP A 143 -2.29 -18.16 22.85
C ASP A 143 -1.14 -17.52 23.62
N ILE A 144 -0.59 -16.41 23.12
CA ILE A 144 0.52 -15.68 23.76
C ILE A 144 0.13 -15.19 25.17
N GLN A 145 -1.10 -14.70 25.36
CA GLN A 145 -1.56 -14.21 26.67
C GLN A 145 -1.84 -15.33 27.66
N SER A 146 -2.28 -16.50 27.19
CA SER A 146 -2.61 -17.65 28.04
C SER A 146 -1.40 -18.46 28.48
N ASN A 147 -0.24 -18.28 27.81
CA ASN A 147 0.97 -19.05 28.04
C ASN A 147 2.16 -18.13 28.38
N GLU A 148 2.57 -18.12 29.65
CA GLU A 148 3.66 -17.25 30.15
C GLU A 148 4.99 -17.48 29.42
N ARG A 149 5.27 -18.71 28.97
CA ARG A 149 6.48 -19.01 28.18
C ARG A 149 6.40 -18.37 26.80
N HIS A 150 5.25 -18.48 26.13
CA HIS A 150 5.03 -17.82 24.85
C HIS A 150 5.09 -16.30 25.01
N HIS A 151 4.54 -15.76 26.09
CA HIS A 151 4.62 -14.33 26.41
C HIS A 151 6.06 -13.83 26.56
N LYS A 152 6.91 -14.54 27.33
CA LYS A 152 8.33 -14.16 27.49
C LYS A 152 9.10 -14.25 26.17
N MET A 153 8.91 -15.32 25.42
CA MET A 153 9.53 -15.51 24.11
C MET A 153 9.08 -14.41 23.12
N ALA A 154 7.81 -14.04 23.17
CA ALA A 154 7.22 -12.93 22.45
C ALA A 154 7.93 -11.60 22.77
N GLU A 155 8.10 -11.26 24.05
CA GLU A 155 8.81 -10.06 24.46
C GLU A 155 10.28 -10.06 24.02
N GLU A 156 10.96 -11.20 24.05
CA GLU A 156 12.35 -11.35 23.60
C GLU A 156 12.49 -11.13 22.09
N ILE A 157 11.68 -11.82 21.28
CA ILE A 157 11.65 -11.64 19.81
C ILE A 157 11.33 -10.19 19.46
N PHE A 158 10.36 -9.58 20.15
CA PHE A 158 9.97 -8.20 19.88
C PHE A 158 11.05 -7.20 20.30
N LYS A 159 11.73 -7.46 21.44
CA LYS A 159 12.94 -6.72 21.83
C LYS A 159 14.01 -6.85 20.76
N GLU A 160 14.29 -8.03 20.23
CA GLU A 160 15.30 -8.20 19.18
C GLU A 160 14.92 -7.48 17.88
N MET A 161 13.65 -7.58 17.47
CA MET A 161 13.13 -6.88 16.30
C MET A 161 13.22 -5.36 16.44
N LEU A 162 12.99 -4.78 17.62
CA LEU A 162 12.84 -3.32 17.75
C LEU A 162 14.03 -2.63 18.41
N SER A 163 14.81 -3.36 19.21
CA SER A 163 16.02 -2.87 19.87
C SER A 163 17.29 -3.01 19.03
N SER A 164 17.23 -3.75 17.91
CA SER A 164 18.27 -3.77 16.89
C SER A 164 18.49 -2.35 16.38
N PRO A 165 19.65 -1.73 16.66
CA PRO A 165 19.88 -0.34 16.29
C PRO A 165 19.94 -0.22 14.77
N CYS A 166 19.17 0.71 14.21
CA CYS A 166 19.45 1.21 12.87
C CYS A 166 20.75 2.02 12.90
N SER A 167 21.34 2.25 11.73
CA SER A 167 22.42 3.23 11.61
C SER A 167 21.99 4.57 12.24
N ASN A 168 22.90 5.23 12.94
CA ASN A 168 22.63 6.47 13.68
C ASN A 168 23.23 7.71 12.99
N PHE A 169 23.70 7.55 11.75
CA PHE A 169 24.24 8.64 10.97
C PHE A 169 23.10 9.57 10.52
N ASN A 170 23.23 10.86 10.75
CA ASN A 170 22.22 11.82 10.31
C ASN A 170 22.53 12.21 8.86
N PHE A 171 21.67 11.81 7.93
CA PHE A 171 21.75 12.21 6.53
C PHE A 171 21.51 13.71 6.29
N ILE A 172 21.24 14.48 7.34
CA ILE A 172 20.78 15.85 7.27
C ILE A 172 21.83 16.76 7.91
N ASN A 173 22.49 17.56 7.07
CA ASN A 173 23.18 18.80 7.45
C ASN A 173 22.37 20.03 6.97
N ILE A 174 21.05 19.87 6.81
CA ILE A 174 20.14 20.91 6.34
C ILE A 174 19.14 21.17 7.46
N ASP A 175 19.19 22.35 8.06
CA ASP A 175 18.13 22.85 8.93
C ASP A 175 16.80 22.78 8.17
N TYR A 176 16.03 21.71 8.39
CA TYR A 176 14.64 21.64 7.99
C TYR A 176 13.90 22.67 8.84
N LYS A 177 13.87 23.91 8.34
CA LYS A 177 12.93 24.91 8.82
C LYS A 177 11.54 24.28 8.68
N LYS A 178 10.90 24.08 9.83
CA LYS A 178 9.52 23.60 9.97
C LYS A 178 8.55 24.61 9.33
N GLU A 179 8.48 24.64 8.02
CA GLU A 179 7.40 25.32 7.31
C GLU A 179 6.92 24.39 6.19
N ASP A 180 5.73 23.84 6.43
CA ASP A 180 4.91 22.98 5.56
C ASP A 180 5.58 21.72 4.97
N ASN A 181 5.00 20.56 5.31
CA ASN A 181 5.39 19.23 4.83
C ASN A 181 5.50 19.16 3.28
N GLN A 182 6.67 19.45 2.73
CA GLN A 182 6.98 19.19 1.31
C GLN A 182 7.40 17.74 1.13
N TYR A 183 6.46 16.81 1.25
CA TYR A 183 6.66 15.47 0.69
C TYR A 183 6.55 15.55 -0.83
N THR A 184 7.69 15.53 -1.54
CA THR A 184 7.70 15.43 -3.00
C THR A 184 7.60 13.97 -3.40
N THR A 185 6.54 13.61 -4.14
CA THR A 185 6.43 12.28 -4.74
C THR A 185 7.12 12.27 -6.10
N VAL A 186 8.12 11.41 -6.27
CA VAL A 186 8.79 11.19 -7.56
C VAL A 186 8.33 9.86 -8.12
N LYS A 187 7.87 9.87 -9.38
CA LYS A 187 7.56 8.66 -10.13
C LYS A 187 8.75 8.31 -11.02
N CYS A 188 9.35 7.15 -10.80
CA CYS A 188 10.38 6.60 -11.67
C CYS A 188 9.72 5.58 -12.61
N PHE A 189 9.86 5.79 -13.92
CA PHE A 189 9.31 4.90 -14.94
C PHE A 189 10.46 4.12 -15.57
N PHE A 190 10.31 2.79 -15.59
CA PHE A 190 11.16 1.90 -16.37
C PHE A 190 10.47 1.62 -17.71
N SER A 191 11.24 1.66 -18.80
CA SER A 191 10.76 1.26 -20.11
C SER A 191 10.40 -0.22 -20.15
N SER A 192 9.69 -0.63 -21.20
CA SER A 192 9.36 -2.05 -21.41
C SER A 192 10.61 -2.91 -21.62
N GLU A 193 11.65 -2.36 -22.24
CA GLU A 193 12.92 -3.05 -22.47
C GLU A 193 13.71 -3.22 -21.17
N GLU A 194 13.85 -2.15 -20.38
CA GLU A 194 14.50 -2.21 -19.06
C GLU A 194 13.76 -3.16 -18.11
N THR A 195 12.43 -3.09 -18.08
CA THR A 195 11.62 -4.00 -17.27
C THR A 195 11.82 -5.45 -17.68
N ARG A 196 11.85 -5.73 -19.00
CA ARG A 196 12.09 -7.07 -19.52
C ARG A 196 13.47 -7.59 -19.13
N ALA A 197 14.52 -6.77 -19.31
CA ALA A 197 15.88 -7.14 -18.95
C ALA A 197 16.01 -7.47 -17.45
N VAL A 198 15.39 -6.66 -16.58
CA VAL A 198 15.37 -6.94 -15.13
C VAL A 198 14.66 -8.25 -14.83
N VAL A 199 13.50 -8.50 -15.45
CA VAL A 199 12.74 -9.76 -15.28
C VAL A 199 13.56 -10.97 -15.74
N GLU A 200 14.24 -10.88 -16.88
CA GLU A 200 15.09 -11.94 -17.42
C GLU A 200 16.23 -12.29 -16.45
N ILE A 201 16.95 -11.28 -15.96
CA ILE A 201 18.03 -11.50 -14.98
C ILE A 201 17.49 -12.09 -13.67
N CYS A 202 16.34 -11.60 -13.18
CA CYS A 202 15.68 -12.16 -12.00
C CYS A 202 15.37 -13.64 -12.17
N ASN A 203 14.85 -14.04 -13.34
CA ASN A 203 14.58 -15.44 -13.66
C ASN A 203 15.86 -16.28 -13.74
N GLU A 204 16.92 -15.77 -14.39
CA GLU A 204 18.22 -16.46 -14.48
C GLU A 204 18.86 -16.67 -13.11
N LYS A 205 18.72 -15.70 -12.21
CA LYS A 205 19.24 -15.76 -10.83
C LYS A 205 18.32 -16.49 -9.86
N ASN A 206 17.11 -16.84 -10.30
CA ASN A 206 16.05 -17.40 -9.45
C ASN A 206 15.80 -16.54 -8.20
N VAL A 207 15.63 -15.23 -8.43
CA VAL A 207 15.33 -14.25 -7.39
C VAL A 207 14.11 -13.42 -7.79
N ASP A 208 13.20 -13.21 -6.85
CA ASP A 208 12.01 -12.39 -7.08
C ASP A 208 12.33 -10.88 -7.20
N ILE A 209 11.64 -10.20 -8.12
CA ILE A 209 11.85 -8.77 -8.43
C ILE A 209 11.76 -7.88 -7.19
N PHE A 210 10.85 -8.18 -6.26
CA PHE A 210 10.66 -7.36 -5.05
C PHE A 210 11.93 -7.37 -4.17
N ALA A 211 12.61 -8.52 -4.07
CA ALA A 211 13.81 -8.67 -3.26
C ALA A 211 14.97 -7.86 -3.85
N ILE A 212 15.07 -7.84 -5.19
CA ILE A 212 16.02 -7.00 -5.92
C ILE A 212 15.77 -5.52 -5.64
N PHE A 213 14.51 -5.06 -5.69
CA PHE A 213 14.19 -3.66 -5.37
C PHE A 213 14.63 -3.26 -3.96
N ILE A 214 14.38 -4.12 -2.96
CA ILE A 214 14.82 -3.88 -1.57
C ILE A 214 16.35 -3.83 -1.49
N ALA A 215 17.04 -4.77 -2.14
CA ALA A 215 18.50 -4.82 -2.18
C ALA A 215 19.09 -3.55 -2.80
N VAL A 216 18.52 -3.09 -3.93
CA VAL A 216 18.92 -1.85 -4.60
C VAL A 216 18.68 -0.63 -3.70
N ILE A 217 17.53 -0.51 -3.04
CA ILE A 217 17.26 0.61 -2.12
C ILE A 217 18.27 0.61 -0.98
N ASN A 218 18.48 -0.54 -0.33
CA ASN A 218 19.45 -0.66 0.77
C ASN A 218 20.87 -0.31 0.31
N ASN A 219 21.29 -0.79 -0.87
CA ASN A 219 22.60 -0.50 -1.46
C ASN A 219 22.76 1.01 -1.76
N ASN A 220 21.76 1.67 -2.33
CA ASN A 220 21.79 3.11 -2.58
C ASN A 220 21.84 3.93 -1.29
N LEU A 221 21.03 3.57 -0.28
CA LEU A 221 21.08 4.22 1.02
C LEU A 221 22.46 4.04 1.69
N PHE A 222 23.10 2.89 1.50
CA PHE A 222 24.43 2.63 2.01
C PHE A 222 25.51 3.43 1.28
N HIS A 223 25.51 3.43 -0.07
CA HIS A 223 26.41 4.28 -0.87
C HIS A 223 26.32 5.74 -0.44
N TYR A 224 25.09 6.27 -0.36
CA TYR A 224 24.87 7.64 0.09
C TYR A 224 25.41 7.88 1.50
N ALA A 225 25.25 6.94 2.43
CA ALA A 225 25.82 7.05 3.77
C ALA A 225 27.35 7.08 3.75
N ILE A 226 28.00 6.20 2.97
CA ILE A 226 29.48 6.16 2.83
C ILE A 226 30.01 7.47 2.24
N GLU A 227 29.38 7.98 1.17
CA GLU A 227 29.74 9.26 0.54
C GLU A 227 29.67 10.43 1.53
N ASN A 228 28.79 10.33 2.53
CA ASN A 228 28.65 11.31 3.60
C ASN A 228 29.49 11.00 4.85
N GLY A 229 30.41 10.04 4.79
CA GLY A 229 31.39 9.78 5.84
C GLY A 229 30.98 8.73 6.88
N PHE A 230 29.91 7.96 6.63
CA PHE A 230 29.57 6.79 7.44
C PHE A 230 30.69 5.74 7.39
N LYS A 231 30.97 5.10 8.53
CA LYS A 231 31.90 3.98 8.66
C LYS A 231 31.26 2.88 9.50
N GLY A 232 31.42 1.63 9.08
CA GLY A 232 30.96 0.45 9.82
C GLY A 232 29.82 -0.30 9.11
N ILE A 233 29.09 -1.11 9.88
CA ILE A 233 28.00 -1.95 9.38
C ILE A 233 26.74 -1.10 9.23
N PHE A 234 26.24 -1.02 8.00
CA PHE A 234 25.06 -0.25 7.66
C PHE A 234 23.79 -1.03 8.00
N ARG A 235 22.92 -0.48 8.85
CA ARG A 235 21.70 -1.16 9.30
C ARG A 235 20.45 -0.39 8.92
N THR A 236 19.61 -1.03 8.11
CA THR A 236 18.28 -0.51 7.74
C THR A 236 17.18 -1.40 8.30
N ARG A 237 16.00 -0.79 8.38
CA ARG A 237 14.76 -1.46 8.74
C ARG A 237 13.75 -1.23 7.62
N VAL A 238 13.12 -2.30 7.20
CA VAL A 238 12.12 -2.26 6.12
C VAL A 238 10.82 -2.82 6.64
N LEU A 239 9.75 -2.04 6.44
CA LEU A 239 8.39 -2.48 6.67
C LEU A 239 7.80 -2.96 5.34
N HIS A 240 7.65 -4.26 5.20
CA HIS A 240 7.00 -4.91 4.08
C HIS A 240 5.49 -4.93 4.30
N ALA A 241 4.76 -4.44 3.31
CA ALA A 241 3.32 -4.56 3.22
C ALA A 241 2.97 -5.78 2.38
N MET A 242 2.48 -6.84 3.03
CA MET A 242 2.21 -8.12 2.38
C MET A 242 0.72 -8.37 2.18
N ASN A 243 0.40 -9.08 1.10
CA ASN A 243 -0.95 -9.57 0.85
C ASN A 243 -1.26 -10.78 1.75
N GLY A 244 -2.00 -10.55 2.83
CA GLY A 244 -2.41 -11.57 3.79
C GLY A 244 -3.23 -12.71 3.19
N ARG A 245 -3.86 -12.52 2.03
CA ARG A 245 -4.56 -13.60 1.31
C ARG A 245 -3.61 -14.75 0.94
N ARG A 246 -2.34 -14.46 0.63
CA ARG A 246 -1.34 -15.49 0.31
C ARG A 246 -1.01 -16.37 1.51
N ILE A 247 -1.09 -15.81 2.72
CA ILE A 247 -0.78 -16.49 3.97
C ILE A 247 -1.99 -17.32 4.43
N LEU A 248 -3.20 -16.79 4.26
CA LEU A 248 -4.42 -17.50 4.65
C LEU A 248 -4.63 -18.81 3.86
N LYS A 249 -4.04 -18.96 2.66
CA LYS A 249 -4.10 -20.16 1.79
C LYS A 249 -5.50 -20.73 1.53
N LYS A 250 -6.56 -19.99 1.87
CA LYS A 250 -7.94 -20.38 1.58
C LYS A 250 -8.36 -19.78 0.26
N GLU A 251 -8.97 -20.59 -0.59
CA GLU A 251 -9.51 -20.17 -1.89
C GLU A 251 -10.60 -19.09 -1.70
N ASP A 252 -11.35 -19.17 -0.61
CA ASP A 252 -12.50 -18.30 -0.35
C ASP A 252 -12.14 -16.82 -0.12
N VAL A 253 -10.92 -16.50 0.32
CA VAL A 253 -10.48 -15.12 0.56
C VAL A 253 -9.75 -14.49 -0.63
N GLN A 254 -9.35 -15.29 -1.64
CA GLN A 254 -8.55 -14.78 -2.75
C GLN A 254 -9.29 -13.72 -3.57
N HIS A 255 -10.61 -13.83 -3.67
CA HIS A 255 -11.46 -12.95 -4.51
C HIS A 255 -12.22 -11.89 -3.71
N LYS A 256 -12.25 -12.01 -2.37
CA LYS A 256 -12.99 -11.08 -1.49
C LYS A 256 -12.39 -9.69 -1.49
N LEU A 257 -13.25 -8.69 -1.43
CA LEU A 257 -12.87 -7.28 -1.22
C LEU A 257 -12.64 -7.04 0.27
N GLY A 258 -11.56 -6.36 0.63
CA GLY A 258 -11.27 -6.03 2.02
C GLY A 258 -9.84 -5.60 2.25
N SER A 259 -9.51 -5.21 3.48
CA SER A 259 -8.14 -4.96 3.89
C SER A 259 -7.52 -6.23 4.48
N TYR A 260 -6.70 -6.92 3.67
CA TYR A 260 -5.91 -8.09 4.08
C TYR A 260 -4.42 -7.71 4.09
N PHE A 261 -4.13 -6.54 4.64
CA PHE A 261 -2.77 -6.05 4.78
C PHE A 261 -2.09 -6.69 6.00
N LEU A 262 -0.92 -7.28 5.80
CA LEU A 262 -0.06 -7.73 6.90
C LEU A 262 1.28 -7.02 6.84
N PRO A 263 1.60 -6.16 7.83
CA PRO A 263 2.92 -5.57 7.93
C PRO A 263 3.93 -6.61 8.41
N TYR A 264 5.14 -6.54 7.87
CA TYR A 264 6.27 -7.34 8.30
C TYR A 264 7.52 -6.48 8.39
N MET A 265 8.22 -6.56 9.52
CA MET A 265 9.44 -5.79 9.72
C MET A 265 10.67 -6.68 9.55
N GLN A 266 11.59 -6.26 8.67
CA GLN A 266 12.86 -6.93 8.44
C GLN A 266 14.03 -5.98 8.71
N HIS A 267 15.10 -6.55 9.27
CA HIS A 267 16.36 -5.87 9.54
C HIS A 267 17.44 -6.33 8.56
N PHE A 268 18.16 -5.36 8.01
CA PHE A 268 19.29 -5.60 7.12
C PHE A 268 20.57 -5.06 7.72
N ALA A 269 21.67 -5.71 7.38
CA ALA A 269 23.02 -5.31 7.73
C ALA A 269 23.88 -5.45 6.48
N MET A 270 24.45 -4.35 6.01
CA MET A 270 25.32 -4.32 4.85
C MET A 270 26.72 -3.88 5.25
N GLU A 271 27.72 -4.54 4.68
CA GLU A 271 29.14 -4.28 4.94
C GLU A 271 29.91 -3.90 3.67
N SER A 272 29.31 -4.13 2.50
CA SER A 272 29.85 -3.81 1.19
C SER A 272 28.80 -3.12 0.31
N THR A 273 29.27 -2.30 -0.63
CA THR A 273 28.45 -1.66 -1.66
C THR A 273 28.65 -2.26 -3.05
N ASP A 274 29.46 -3.33 -3.18
CA ASP A 274 29.75 -3.96 -4.46
C ASP A 274 28.48 -4.46 -5.16
N VAL A 275 28.37 -4.16 -6.45
CA VAL A 275 27.19 -4.48 -7.27
C VAL A 275 26.95 -5.99 -7.37
N LYS A 276 28.01 -6.80 -7.28
CA LYS A 276 27.90 -8.27 -7.24
C LYS A 276 27.11 -8.75 -6.02
N ASP A 277 27.09 -7.98 -4.94
CA ASP A 277 26.40 -8.32 -3.70
C ASP A 277 24.88 -8.06 -3.78
N ILE A 278 24.37 -7.33 -4.79
CA ILE A 278 22.94 -7.00 -4.89
C ILE A 278 22.08 -8.27 -5.07
N PHE A 279 22.49 -9.18 -5.95
CA PHE A 279 21.74 -10.41 -6.19
C PHE A 279 21.89 -11.41 -5.04
N GLU A 280 23.05 -11.45 -4.39
CA GLU A 280 23.25 -12.26 -3.19
C GLU A 280 22.40 -11.73 -2.03
N GLU A 281 22.35 -10.42 -1.84
CA GLU A 281 21.52 -9.78 -0.82
C GLU A 281 20.04 -9.98 -1.11
N ALA A 282 19.61 -9.82 -2.36
CA ALA A 282 18.25 -10.12 -2.77
C ALA A 282 17.87 -11.60 -2.52
N SER A 283 18.79 -12.54 -2.78
CA SER A 283 18.58 -13.95 -2.45
C SER A 283 18.38 -14.16 -0.94
N LYS A 284 19.17 -13.47 -0.09
CA LYS A 284 19.01 -13.52 1.38
C LYS A 284 17.70 -12.90 1.84
N ILE A 285 17.28 -11.78 1.24
CA ILE A 285 15.99 -11.11 1.48
C ILE A 285 14.86 -12.10 1.20
N GLU A 286 14.88 -12.73 0.02
CA GLU A 286 13.83 -13.65 -0.42
C GLU A 286 13.77 -14.91 0.45
N LEU A 287 14.90 -15.54 0.75
CA LEU A 287 14.95 -16.72 1.61
C LEU A 287 14.34 -16.45 2.99
N ARG A 288 14.68 -15.30 3.60
CA ARG A 288 14.07 -14.87 4.86
C ARG A 288 12.56 -14.66 4.71
N MET A 289 12.11 -13.99 3.65
CA MET A 289 10.67 -13.78 3.44
C MET A 289 9.92 -15.11 3.26
N ILE A 290 10.48 -16.06 2.51
CA ILE A 290 9.92 -17.41 2.32
C ILE A 290 9.83 -18.13 3.67
N GLU A 291 10.87 -18.07 4.50
CA GLU A 291 10.88 -18.65 5.84
C GLU A 291 9.78 -18.04 6.72
N PHE A 292 9.67 -16.71 6.72
CA PHE A 292 8.60 -15.99 7.43
C PHE A 292 7.20 -16.42 6.99
N ILE A 293 7.00 -16.65 5.68
CA ILE A 293 5.70 -17.10 5.14
C ILE A 293 5.42 -18.54 5.55
N LYS A 294 6.41 -19.42 5.44
CA LYS A 294 6.29 -20.83 5.82
C LYS A 294 5.98 -21.02 7.30
N LEU A 295 6.58 -20.20 8.15
CA LEU A 295 6.42 -20.25 9.60
C LEU A 295 5.21 -19.44 10.11
N GLU A 296 4.45 -18.78 9.22
CA GLU A 296 3.32 -17.90 9.55
C GLU A 296 3.66 -16.77 10.55
N LEU A 297 4.94 -16.38 10.64
CA LEU A 297 5.45 -15.42 11.64
C LEU A 297 4.84 -14.02 11.51
N PHE A 298 4.16 -13.71 10.41
CA PHE A 298 3.43 -12.46 10.23
C PHE A 298 2.30 -12.27 11.25
N CYS A 299 1.54 -13.35 11.52
CA CYS A 299 0.46 -13.29 12.50
C CYS A 299 1.03 -13.12 13.91
N ASP A 300 2.19 -13.74 14.17
CA ASP A 300 2.90 -13.59 15.45
C ASP A 300 3.42 -12.16 15.61
N GLN A 301 4.06 -11.57 14.59
CA GLN A 301 4.50 -10.18 14.64
C GLN A 301 3.35 -9.19 14.86
N GLU A 302 2.20 -9.40 14.20
CA GLU A 302 1.06 -8.51 14.36
C GLU A 302 0.39 -8.69 15.72
N ALA A 303 0.25 -9.93 16.21
CA ALA A 303 -0.23 -10.20 17.57
C ALA A 303 0.69 -9.55 18.62
N LEU A 304 2.01 -9.65 18.44
CA LEU A 304 3.01 -9.01 19.27
C LEU A 304 2.88 -7.49 19.27
N ARG A 305 2.72 -6.89 18.09
CA ARG A 305 2.47 -5.47 17.93
C ARG A 305 1.24 -5.03 18.70
N GLU A 306 0.13 -5.76 18.56
CA GLU A 306 -1.13 -5.47 19.24
C GLU A 306 -1.02 -5.61 20.77
N ILE A 307 -0.30 -6.62 21.27
CA ILE A 307 -0.11 -6.84 22.70
C ILE A 307 0.78 -5.76 23.33
N ILE A 308 1.87 -5.39 22.65
CA ILE A 308 2.94 -4.58 23.23
C ILE A 308 2.70 -3.10 22.93
N ILE A 309 2.53 -2.69 21.66
CA ILE A 309 2.42 -1.26 21.28
C ILE A 309 1.19 -0.60 21.90
N LYS A 310 0.03 -1.27 21.92
CA LYS A 310 -1.17 -0.72 22.58
C LYS A 310 -1.01 -0.58 24.09
N LYS A 311 -0.19 -1.41 24.74
CA LYS A 311 0.08 -1.34 26.19
C LYS A 311 1.14 -0.29 26.54
N SER A 312 2.15 -0.10 25.70
CA SER A 312 3.28 0.80 25.97
C SER A 312 3.05 2.26 25.54
N GLY A 313 2.01 2.54 24.75
CA GLY A 313 1.71 3.90 24.27
C GLY A 313 2.88 4.56 23.51
N ASP A 314 2.97 5.89 23.59
CA ASP A 314 4.01 6.69 22.92
C ASP A 314 5.44 6.45 23.44
N ASN A 315 5.57 5.90 24.66
CA ASN A 315 6.87 5.58 25.28
C ASN A 315 7.61 4.45 24.57
N TYR A 316 6.96 3.77 23.63
CA TYR A 316 7.54 2.70 22.84
C TYR A 316 8.43 3.19 21.68
N ASN A 317 8.23 4.43 21.24
CA ASN A 317 9.03 5.08 20.18
C ASN A 317 10.31 5.76 20.72
N SER A 318 10.67 5.53 21.98
CA SER A 318 11.52 6.46 22.76
C SER A 318 13.04 6.31 22.68
N GLY A 319 13.65 5.64 21.68
CA GLY A 319 15.12 5.76 21.64
C GLY A 319 16.01 5.09 20.62
N LYS A 320 15.52 4.25 19.69
CA LYS A 320 16.41 3.62 18.67
C LYS A 320 15.88 3.68 17.24
N TRP A 321 14.80 4.40 17.02
CA TRP A 321 14.26 4.64 15.69
C TRP A 321 14.99 5.82 15.06
N ASN A 322 15.86 5.54 14.09
CA ASN A 322 16.29 6.56 13.16
C ASN A 322 15.38 6.50 11.94
N PRO A 323 14.42 7.45 11.79
CA PRO A 323 13.44 7.41 10.71
C PRO A 323 14.10 7.49 9.34
N ASN A 324 15.33 8.00 9.24
CA ASN A 324 16.02 8.08 7.96
C ASN A 324 16.49 6.72 7.42
N TYR A 325 16.55 5.68 8.26
CA TYR A 325 16.92 4.31 7.87
C TYR A 325 15.73 3.34 7.95
N CYS A 326 14.53 3.88 8.09
CA CYS A 326 13.29 3.13 8.13
C CYS A 326 12.48 3.49 6.87
N TYR A 327 12.19 2.51 6.02
CA TYR A 327 11.30 2.72 4.88
C TYR A 327 10.27 1.61 4.76
N SER A 328 9.17 1.88 4.06
CA SER A 328 8.13 0.89 3.79
C SER A 328 8.09 0.55 2.32
N VAL A 329 7.92 -0.74 2.00
CA VAL A 329 7.74 -1.23 0.64
C VAL A 329 6.40 -1.93 0.54
N THR A 330 5.52 -1.41 -0.30
CA THR A 330 4.29 -2.08 -0.73
C THR A 330 4.46 -2.60 -2.14
N ASN A 331 4.51 -3.92 -2.28
CA ASN A 331 4.60 -4.56 -3.58
C ASN A 331 3.20 -4.85 -4.13
N MET A 332 2.82 -4.13 -5.18
CA MET A 332 1.54 -4.30 -5.89
C MET A 332 1.53 -5.51 -6.85
N GLY A 333 2.69 -6.13 -7.09
CA GLY A 333 2.86 -7.24 -8.01
C GLY A 333 2.47 -6.90 -9.46
N LYS A 334 2.08 -7.92 -10.23
CA LYS A 334 1.53 -7.77 -11.60
C LYS A 334 0.09 -7.27 -11.52
N PHE A 335 -0.09 -5.97 -11.37
CA PHE A 335 -1.40 -5.32 -11.31
C PHE A 335 -2.33 -5.72 -12.48
N GLY A 336 -1.78 -5.89 -13.69
CA GLY A 336 -2.52 -6.24 -14.90
C GLY A 336 -3.20 -7.62 -14.85
N SER A 337 -2.64 -8.62 -14.15
CA SER A 337 -3.26 -9.95 -14.08
C SER A 337 -4.55 -9.98 -13.25
N TYR A 338 -4.76 -8.99 -12.38
CA TYR A 338 -5.99 -8.86 -11.59
C TYR A 338 -7.13 -8.17 -12.34
N LEU A 339 -6.83 -7.54 -13.49
CA LEU A 339 -7.82 -6.92 -14.35
C LEU A 339 -8.25 -7.87 -15.48
N SER A 340 -7.41 -8.83 -15.86
CA SER A 340 -7.65 -9.81 -16.93
C SER A 340 -8.29 -11.13 -16.47
N SER A 341 -8.46 -11.36 -15.17
CA SER A 341 -9.37 -12.37 -14.59
C SER A 341 -10.71 -11.74 -14.30
#